data_AF-A0A7R7CFH3-F1
#
_entry.id   AF-A0A7R7CFH3-F1
#
_cell.length_a   1.000
_cell.length_b   1.000
_cell.length_c   1.000
_cell.angle_alpha   90.00
_cell.angle_beta   90.00
_cell.angle_gamma   90.00
#
_symmetry.space_group_name_H-M   'P 1'
#
loop_
_entity.id
_entity.type
_entity.pdbx_description
1 polymer ?
#
loop_
_entity_poly.entity_id
_entity_poly.type
_entity_poly.pdbx_seq_one_letter_code
_entity_poly.pdbx_strand_id
1 'polypeptide(L)'
;MALFGKVCAACHKKDGTGIAGLAPALAKAEWAAKGEPDARRYLPLVVLNGLAGKIVAGGKTFVSAMPPQKQRSDDEIAMLATYVMATLNPPPTGWKDYTADEIATLRAEKIDHKGLLALREKLLE
;
A
#
# COMPACT_ATOMS: atom_id res chain seq x y z
N MET A 1 -10.70 -11.42 -0.73
CA MET A 1 -9.82 -12.32 0.06
C MET A 1 -8.88 -13.19 -0.80
N ALA A 2 -9.37 -13.90 -1.83
CA ALA A 2 -8.55 -14.87 -2.57
C ALA A 2 -7.31 -14.25 -3.28
N LEU A 3 -7.43 -13.04 -3.84
CA LEU A 3 -6.33 -12.39 -4.56
C LEU A 3 -5.20 -11.94 -3.62
N PHE A 4 -5.53 -11.21 -2.54
CA PHE A 4 -4.56 -10.79 -1.53
C PHE A 4 -3.81 -11.98 -0.92
N GLY A 5 -4.52 -13.06 -0.62
CA GLY A 5 -3.94 -14.30 -0.10
C GLY A 5 -2.89 -14.92 -1.04
N LYS A 6 -3.06 -14.78 -2.36
CA LYS A 6 -2.14 -15.31 -3.37
C LYS A 6 -0.95 -14.38 -3.64
N VAL A 7 -1.17 -13.06 -3.57
CA VAL A 7 -0.19 -12.06 -4.02
C VAL A 7 0.60 -11.45 -2.86
N CYS A 8 -0.05 -11.10 -1.76
CA CYS A 8 0.52 -10.26 -0.72
C CYS A 8 0.83 -11.03 0.57
N ALA A 9 0.04 -12.07 0.86
CA ALA A 9 0.09 -12.75 2.16
C ALA A 9 1.36 -13.55 2.43
N ALA A 10 2.13 -13.90 1.40
CA ALA A 10 3.44 -14.57 1.58
C ALA A 10 4.38 -13.72 2.43
N CYS A 11 4.35 -12.39 2.26
CA CYS A 11 5.17 -11.44 3.01
C CYS A 11 4.35 -10.75 4.12
N HIS A 12 3.15 -10.26 3.79
CA HIS A 12 2.34 -9.44 4.70
C HIS A 12 1.42 -10.23 5.64
N LYS A 13 1.44 -11.57 5.58
CA LYS A 13 0.48 -12.48 6.23
C LYS A 13 -0.94 -12.29 5.73
N LYS A 14 -1.80 -13.30 5.98
CA LYS A 14 -3.20 -13.29 5.50
C LYS A 14 -4.05 -12.21 6.16
N ASP A 15 -3.71 -11.86 7.40
CA ASP A 15 -4.36 -10.84 8.23
C ASP A 15 -3.68 -9.47 8.12
N GLY A 16 -2.66 -9.32 7.26
CA GLY A 16 -1.95 -8.05 7.08
C GLY A 16 -1.06 -7.66 8.26
N THR A 17 -0.77 -8.56 9.20
CA THR A 17 0.08 -8.26 10.37
C THR A 17 1.57 -8.10 10.04
N GLY A 18 1.98 -8.54 8.85
CA GLY A 18 3.38 -8.47 8.42
C GLY A 18 4.29 -9.47 9.13
N ILE A 19 5.59 -9.33 8.88
CA ILE A 19 6.66 -10.11 9.49
C ILE A 19 7.74 -9.12 9.92
N ALA A 20 8.01 -9.06 11.23
CA ALA A 20 9.03 -8.16 11.78
C ALA A 20 10.38 -8.36 11.07
N GLY A 21 11.02 -7.27 10.64
CA GLY A 21 12.29 -7.29 9.92
C GLY A 21 12.20 -7.61 8.43
N LEU A 22 11.04 -8.06 7.91
CA LEU A 22 10.85 -8.41 6.50
C LEU A 22 9.79 -7.55 5.81
N ALA A 23 8.56 -7.57 6.32
CA ALA A 23 7.42 -6.94 5.70
C ALA A 23 6.61 -6.15 6.76
N PRO A 24 6.34 -4.86 6.54
CA PRO A 24 5.56 -4.07 7.49
C PRO A 24 4.12 -4.57 7.57
N ALA A 25 3.47 -4.28 8.70
CA ALA A 25 2.04 -4.47 8.85
C ALA A 25 1.28 -3.56 7.87
N LEU A 26 0.29 -4.12 7.20
CA LEU A 26 -0.69 -3.41 6.38
C LEU A 26 -1.99 -3.17 7.13
N ALA A 27 -2.29 -3.98 8.15
CA ALA A 27 -3.44 -3.79 9.02
C ALA A 27 -3.14 -2.78 10.14
N LYS A 28 -4.13 -1.98 10.52
CA LYS A 28 -4.02 -0.88 11.51
C LYS A 28 -2.82 0.04 11.21
N ALA A 29 -2.59 0.29 9.93
CA ALA A 29 -1.47 1.07 9.48
C ALA A 29 -1.72 2.56 9.70
N GLU A 30 -0.77 3.24 10.37
CA GLU A 30 -0.88 4.68 10.68
C GLU A 30 -1.04 5.54 9.42
N TRP A 31 -0.32 5.20 8.35
CA TRP A 31 -0.39 5.89 7.06
C TRP A 31 -1.75 5.73 6.36
N ALA A 32 -2.55 4.72 6.71
CA ALA A 32 -3.86 4.47 6.11
C ALA A 32 -4.97 5.31 6.77
N ALA A 33 -4.73 5.85 7.96
CA ALA A 33 -5.74 6.55 8.75
C ALA A 33 -5.91 8.03 8.37
N LYS A 34 -4.92 8.66 7.73
CA LYS A 34 -5.01 10.07 7.33
C LYS A 34 -5.69 10.19 5.97
N GLY A 35 -6.82 10.90 5.93
CA GLY A 35 -7.66 11.04 4.75
C GLY A 35 -7.03 11.90 3.65
N GLU A 36 -7.14 11.40 2.41
CA GLU A 36 -7.21 12.05 1.09
C GLU A 36 -6.65 13.47 0.87
N PRO A 37 -5.85 13.70 -0.20
CA PRO A 37 -5.67 12.82 -1.37
C PRO A 37 -4.45 11.88 -1.31
N ASP A 38 -3.52 12.11 -0.39
CA ASP A 38 -2.21 11.45 -0.45
C ASP A 38 -2.23 9.98 -0.01
N ALA A 39 -3.08 9.62 0.96
CA ALA A 39 -3.20 8.23 1.42
C ALA A 39 -3.81 7.32 0.34
N ARG A 40 -4.76 7.84 -0.45
CA ARG A 40 -5.35 7.14 -1.59
C ARG A 40 -4.30 6.74 -2.59
N ARG A 41 -3.40 7.66 -2.88
CA ARG A 41 -2.39 7.52 -3.93
C ARG A 41 -1.25 6.64 -3.46
N TYR A 42 -0.88 6.76 -2.19
CA TYR A 42 0.30 6.09 -1.65
C TYR A 42 0.29 4.58 -1.85
N LEU A 43 -0.77 3.88 -1.43
CA LEU A 43 -0.80 2.43 -1.50
C LEU A 43 -0.74 1.90 -2.94
N PRO A 44 -1.58 2.35 -3.90
CA PRO A 44 -1.45 1.94 -5.29
C PRO A 44 -0.08 2.25 -5.89
N LEU A 45 0.49 3.43 -5.61
CA LEU A 45 1.80 3.79 -6.15
C LEU A 45 2.92 2.88 -5.59
N VAL A 46 2.82 2.46 -4.33
CA VAL A 46 3.73 1.44 -3.75
C VAL A 46 3.53 0.08 -4.41
N VAL A 47 2.29 -0.36 -4.65
CA VAL A 47 2.02 -1.64 -5.32
C VAL A 47 2.55 -1.62 -6.77
N LEU A 48 2.37 -0.50 -7.48
CA LEU A 48 2.80 -0.32 -8.86
C LEU A 48 4.31 -0.20 -8.97
N ASN A 49 4.98 0.59 -8.13
CA ASN A 49 6.41 0.91 -8.31
C ASN A 49 7.34 0.15 -7.35
N GLY A 50 6.78 -0.57 -6.39
CA GLY A 50 7.55 -1.15 -5.30
C GLY A 50 8.05 -0.07 -4.34
N LEU A 51 8.66 -0.49 -3.25
CA LEU A 51 9.24 0.42 -2.27
C LEU A 51 10.53 -0.17 -1.73
N ALA A 52 11.61 0.57 -1.86
CA ALA A 52 12.90 0.24 -1.28
C ALA A 52 13.39 1.41 -0.43
N GLY A 53 13.99 1.11 0.71
CA GLY A 53 14.53 2.09 1.63
C GLY A 53 14.17 1.81 3.08
N LYS A 54 14.70 2.63 3.97
CA LYS A 54 14.40 2.54 5.41
C LYS A 54 13.01 3.12 5.67
N ILE A 55 12.13 2.34 6.30
CA ILE A 55 10.84 2.83 6.80
C ILE A 55 10.67 2.45 8.28
N VAL A 56 9.82 3.21 8.97
CA VAL A 56 9.29 2.85 10.28
C VAL A 56 7.80 2.53 10.15
N ALA A 57 7.37 1.44 10.79
CA ALA A 57 5.98 1.03 10.86
C ALA A 57 5.71 0.38 12.22
N GLY A 58 4.78 0.94 13.01
CA GLY A 58 4.46 0.40 14.35
C GLY A 58 5.68 0.31 15.27
N GLY A 59 6.54 1.34 15.25
CA GLY A 59 7.77 1.41 16.04
C GLY A 59 8.91 0.49 15.59
N LYS A 60 8.74 -0.29 14.52
CA LYS A 60 9.78 -1.19 13.99
C LYS A 60 10.40 -0.62 12.73
N THR A 61 11.72 -0.75 12.62
CA THR A 61 12.48 -0.35 11.42
C THR A 61 12.52 -1.49 10.42
N PHE A 62 12.26 -1.18 9.15
CA PHE A 62 12.38 -2.10 8.02
C PHE A 62 13.37 -1.52 7.01
N VAL A 63 14.31 -2.34 6.55
CA VAL A 63 15.27 -2.01 5.50
C VAL A 63 15.21 -3.12 4.46
N SER A 64 14.05 -3.24 3.81
CA SER A 64 13.79 -4.24 2.78
C SER A 64 13.30 -3.57 1.50
N ALA A 65 13.19 -4.35 0.44
CA ALA A 65 12.60 -3.93 -0.82
C ALA A 65 11.34 -4.74 -1.09
N MET A 66 10.22 -4.04 -1.33
CA MET A 66 9.00 -4.61 -1.88
C MET A 66 9.08 -4.53 -3.42
N PRO A 67 9.09 -5.66 -4.14
CA PRO A 67 9.09 -5.64 -5.60
C PRO A 67 7.79 -5.05 -6.17
N PRO A 68 7.87 -4.33 -7.30
CA PRO A 68 6.69 -3.82 -8.00
C PRO A 68 5.79 -4.96 -8.48
N GLN A 69 4.47 -4.74 -8.48
CA GLN A 69 3.46 -5.67 -8.98
C GLN A 69 2.88 -5.22 -10.35
N LYS A 70 3.74 -4.65 -11.23
CA LYS A 70 3.32 -4.06 -12.53
C LYS A 70 2.65 -5.05 -13.48
N GLN A 71 2.94 -6.34 -13.33
CA GLN A 71 2.35 -7.41 -14.15
C GLN A 71 0.85 -7.63 -13.91
N ARG A 72 0.30 -7.06 -12.83
CA ARG A 72 -1.12 -7.16 -12.50
C ARG A 72 -1.94 -6.13 -13.27
N SER A 73 -3.18 -6.50 -13.60
CA SER A 73 -4.11 -5.57 -14.23
C SER A 73 -4.52 -4.44 -13.28
N ASP A 74 -5.09 -3.37 -13.83
CA ASP A 74 -5.60 -2.26 -13.04
C ASP A 74 -6.75 -2.67 -12.12
N ASP A 75 -7.62 -3.57 -12.58
CA ASP A 75 -8.67 -4.20 -11.75
C ASP A 75 -8.09 -4.97 -10.56
N GLU A 76 -7.06 -5.80 -10.81
CA GLU A 76 -6.44 -6.59 -9.74
C GLU A 76 -5.82 -5.70 -8.67
N ILE A 77 -5.14 -4.63 -9.08
CA ILE A 77 -4.53 -3.67 -8.16
C ILE A 77 -5.61 -2.88 -7.42
N ALA A 78 -6.68 -2.45 -8.09
CA ALA A 78 -7.80 -1.77 -7.46
C ALA A 78 -8.43 -2.66 -6.37
N MET A 79 -8.69 -3.93 -6.67
CA MET A 79 -9.20 -4.90 -5.70
C MET A 79 -8.25 -5.11 -4.50
N LEU A 80 -6.94 -5.20 -4.75
CA LEU A 80 -5.94 -5.36 -3.70
C LEU A 80 -5.86 -4.12 -2.80
N ALA A 81 -5.81 -2.93 -3.40
CA ALA A 81 -5.74 -1.67 -2.67
C ALA A 81 -7.00 -1.43 -1.85
N THR A 82 -8.18 -1.71 -2.40
CA THR A 82 -9.47 -1.64 -1.69
C THR A 82 -9.49 -2.58 -0.50
N TYR A 83 -9.04 -3.83 -0.68
CA TYR A 83 -8.99 -4.80 0.42
C TYR A 83 -8.09 -4.31 1.57
N VAL A 84 -6.92 -3.75 1.26
CA VAL A 84 -6.03 -3.21 2.30
C VAL A 84 -6.66 -2.01 3.00
N MET A 85 -7.19 -1.04 2.26
CA MET A 85 -7.71 0.21 2.84
C MET A 85 -9.04 0.04 3.58
N ALA A 86 -9.93 -0.83 3.09
CA ALA A 86 -11.30 -0.97 3.63
C ALA A 86 -11.52 -2.23 4.46
N THR A 87 -10.70 -3.27 4.31
CA THR A 87 -10.84 -4.52 5.09
C THR A 87 -9.78 -4.64 6.19
N LEU A 88 -8.51 -4.33 5.90
CA LEU A 88 -7.43 -4.43 6.90
C LEU A 88 -7.31 -3.18 7.77
N ASN A 89 -7.91 -2.08 7.34
CA ASN A 89 -7.91 -0.80 8.04
C ASN A 89 -9.34 -0.26 8.15
N PRO A 90 -9.61 0.59 9.14
CA PRO A 90 -10.81 1.40 9.11
C PRO A 90 -10.74 2.33 7.89
N PRO A 91 -11.71 2.27 6.97
CA PRO A 91 -11.67 3.13 5.80
C PRO A 91 -11.78 4.61 6.23
N PRO A 92 -11.09 5.54 5.56
CA PRO A 92 -11.21 6.97 5.85
C PRO A 92 -12.63 7.47 5.58
N THR A 93 -13.01 8.59 6.22
CA THR A 93 -14.32 9.21 6.02
C THR A 93 -14.56 9.53 4.54
N GLY A 94 -15.74 9.17 4.01
CA GLY A 94 -16.07 9.38 2.60
C GLY A 94 -15.41 8.40 1.63
N TRP A 95 -14.94 7.25 2.14
CA TRP A 95 -14.32 6.19 1.36
C TRP A 95 -15.11 5.80 0.12
N LYS A 96 -14.36 5.64 -0.97
CA LYS A 96 -14.81 5.00 -2.21
C LYS A 96 -13.79 3.93 -2.58
N ASP A 97 -14.27 2.77 -2.98
CA ASP A 97 -13.40 1.72 -3.51
C ASP A 97 -12.59 2.25 -4.70
N TYR A 98 -11.37 1.74 -4.86
CA TYR A 98 -10.55 2.05 -6.03
C TYR A 98 -11.21 1.52 -7.30
N THR A 99 -11.06 2.26 -8.40
CA THR A 99 -11.49 1.84 -9.73
C THR A 99 -10.29 1.55 -10.63
N ALA A 100 -10.48 0.74 -11.67
CA ALA A 100 -9.42 0.47 -12.65
C ALA A 100 -8.90 1.77 -13.31
N ASP A 101 -9.79 2.70 -13.66
CA ASP A 101 -9.41 3.98 -14.27
C ASP A 101 -8.52 4.84 -13.36
N GLU A 102 -8.79 4.80 -12.06
CA GLU A 102 -7.94 5.47 -11.06
C GLU A 102 -6.55 4.83 -11.03
N ILE A 103 -6.49 3.50 -11.01
CA ILE A 103 -5.20 2.79 -11.03
C ILE A 103 -4.45 3.02 -12.34
N ALA A 104 -5.13 3.04 -13.48
CA ALA A 104 -4.54 3.34 -14.79
C ALA A 104 -3.90 4.74 -14.79
N THR A 105 -4.59 5.72 -14.19
CA THR A 105 -4.05 7.07 -14.01
C THR A 105 -2.79 7.05 -13.14
N LEU A 106 -2.81 6.37 -12.00
CA LEU A 106 -1.66 6.27 -11.09
C LEU A 106 -0.50 5.47 -11.69
N ARG A 107 -0.78 4.50 -12.56
CA ARG A 107 0.23 3.72 -13.28
C ARG A 107 1.04 4.57 -14.25
N ALA A 108 0.41 5.58 -14.85
CA ALA A 108 1.10 6.54 -15.72
C ALA A 108 1.93 7.57 -14.93
N GLU A 109 1.72 7.69 -13.62
CA GLU A 109 2.46 8.61 -12.77
C GLU A 109 3.92 8.17 -12.59
N LYS A 110 4.84 9.12 -12.76
CA LYS A 110 6.27 8.90 -12.54
C LYS A 110 6.63 9.29 -11.11
N ILE A 111 6.80 8.27 -10.27
CA ILE A 111 7.29 8.43 -8.90
C ILE A 111 8.38 7.39 -8.62
N ASP A 112 9.46 7.81 -7.98
CA ASP A 112 10.56 6.94 -7.56
C ASP A 112 10.42 6.57 -6.07
N HIS A 113 11.33 5.71 -5.58
CA HIS A 113 11.31 5.31 -4.17
C HIS A 113 11.48 6.49 -3.21
N LYS A 114 12.25 7.52 -3.60
CA LYS A 114 12.42 8.73 -2.78
C LYS A 114 11.11 9.48 -2.64
N GLY A 115 10.37 9.66 -3.74
CA GLY A 115 9.05 10.28 -3.74
C GLY A 115 8.03 9.50 -2.91
N LEU A 116 8.05 8.16 -2.99
CA LEU A 116 7.18 7.31 -2.17
C LEU A 116 7.51 7.40 -0.68
N LEU A 117 8.79 7.48 -0.31
CA LEU A 117 9.21 7.67 1.09
C LEU A 117 8.77 9.03 1.61
N ALA A 118 8.95 10.11 0.83
CA ALA A 118 8.48 11.43 1.20
C ALA A 118 6.94 11.48 1.35
N LEU A 119 6.21 10.82 0.46
CA LEU A 119 4.75 10.70 0.56
C LEU A 119 4.36 9.95 1.84
N ARG A 120 5.08 8.88 2.19
CA ARG A 120 4.87 8.15 3.44
C ARG A 120 5.11 9.02 4.66
N GLU A 121 6.19 9.79 4.70
CA GLU A 121 6.53 10.67 5.83
C GLU A 121 5.41 11.68 6.06
N LYS A 122 4.93 12.33 4.99
CA LYS A 122 3.79 13.27 5.04
C LYS A 122 2.51 12.64 5.62
N LEU A 123 2.30 11.34 5.40
CA LEU A 123 1.15 10.61 5.94
C LEU A 123 1.28 10.27 7.43
N LEU A 124 2.48 10.38 7.99
CA LEU A 124 2.77 10.07 9.39
C LEU A 124 2.90 11.33 10.27
N GLU A 125 3.15 12.51 9.68
CA GLU A 125 3.14 13.83 10.33
C GLU A 125 1.73 14.27 10.73
#